data_AF-A0A1J5EWK2-F1
#
_entry.id   AF-A0A1J5EWK2-F1
#
_cell.length_a   1.000
_cell.length_b   1.000
_cell.length_c   1.000
_cell.angle_alpha   90.00
_cell.angle_beta   90.00
_cell.angle_gamma   90.00
#
_symmetry.space_group_name_H-M   'P 1'
#
loop_
_entity.id
_entity.type
_entity.pdbx_description
1 polymer ?
#
loop_
_entity_poly.entity_id
_entity_poly.type
_entity_poly.pdbx_seq_one_letter_code
_entity_poly.pdbx_strand_id
1 'polypeptide(L)'
;MQSLAEIKQEISLLIEYATPAELRQEAMRLVDRYETDLVALRVFHHFYSYLPEAQEDAIRIIRLLARRQGTFLLCATTGIDNYLYLVTSEQAEFVGPLATGLEDAEVLGFFGIASPEDFRKRCSDLDHLPVHVPAPLDNRLCPICLVEDGECHTLGCPVEVCPWCGGQLISCQCRFAQLGRASLTTEGQIDDFLEKLEKKGRLPFNADEDRPTYPDPTELMSRRDD
;
A
#
# COMPACT_ATOMS: atom_id res chain seq x y z
N MET A 1 16.30 3.55 -2.49
CA MET A 1 14.98 2.93 -2.73
C MET A 1 15.18 1.93 -3.86
N GLN A 2 15.00 0.63 -3.58
CA GLN A 2 15.09 -0.39 -4.65
C GLN A 2 13.99 -0.14 -5.68
N SER A 3 14.33 -0.30 -6.94
CA SER A 3 13.38 -0.29 -8.06
C SER A 3 12.51 -1.56 -8.07
N LEU A 4 11.36 -1.48 -8.73
CA LEU A 4 10.47 -2.63 -8.95
C LEU A 4 11.20 -3.82 -9.60
N ALA A 5 12.10 -3.54 -10.56
CA ALA A 5 12.87 -4.56 -11.26
C ALA A 5 13.87 -5.28 -10.34
N GLU A 6 14.55 -4.53 -9.46
CA GLU A 6 15.47 -5.11 -8.47
C GLU A 6 14.72 -6.01 -7.48
N ILE A 7 13.58 -5.55 -6.95
CA ILE A 7 12.75 -6.34 -6.03
C ILE A 7 12.25 -7.63 -6.71
N LYS A 8 11.79 -7.53 -7.97
CA LYS A 8 11.34 -8.69 -8.74
C LYS A 8 12.47 -9.71 -8.98
N GLN A 9 13.67 -9.23 -9.27
CA GLN A 9 14.84 -10.08 -9.45
C GLN A 9 15.21 -10.81 -8.15
N GLU A 10 15.18 -10.10 -7.02
CA GLU A 10 15.40 -10.69 -5.69
C GLU A 10 14.34 -11.75 -5.36
N ILE A 11 13.05 -11.46 -5.59
CA ILE A 11 11.96 -12.43 -5.41
C ILE A 11 12.18 -13.67 -6.27
N SER A 12 12.62 -13.50 -7.52
CA SER A 12 12.87 -14.62 -8.43
C SER A 12 13.95 -15.55 -7.87
N LEU A 13 15.05 -14.98 -7.35
CA LEU A 13 16.10 -15.73 -6.67
C LEU A 13 15.57 -16.45 -5.43
N LEU A 14 14.78 -15.75 -4.60
CA LEU A 14 14.23 -16.34 -3.37
C LEU A 14 13.30 -17.53 -3.66
N ILE A 15 12.46 -17.45 -4.69
CA ILE A 15 11.56 -18.54 -5.11
C ILE A 15 12.34 -19.81 -5.48
N GLU A 16 13.55 -19.70 -6.04
CA GLU A 16 14.37 -20.87 -6.37
C GLU A 16 14.76 -21.70 -5.13
N TYR A 17 14.83 -21.07 -3.95
CA TYR A 17 15.24 -21.72 -2.70
C TYR A 17 14.07 -21.93 -1.73
N ALA A 18 13.05 -21.08 -1.78
CA ALA A 18 11.97 -21.05 -0.81
C ALA A 18 10.73 -21.84 -1.24
N THR A 19 10.68 -22.29 -2.49
CA THR A 19 9.48 -22.91 -3.09
C THR A 19 9.78 -24.30 -3.65
N PRO A 20 8.90 -25.29 -3.44
CA PRO A 20 9.03 -26.61 -4.03
C PRO A 20 9.14 -26.54 -5.56
N ALA A 21 9.99 -27.37 -6.16
CA ALA A 21 10.36 -27.27 -7.58
C ALA A 21 9.16 -27.27 -8.53
N GLU A 22 8.14 -28.06 -8.21
CA GLU A 22 6.88 -28.19 -8.96
C GLU A 22 6.01 -26.92 -8.92
N LEU A 23 6.17 -26.05 -7.91
CA LEU A 23 5.36 -24.83 -7.74
C LEU A 23 6.07 -23.56 -8.25
N ARG A 24 7.39 -23.60 -8.49
CA ARG A 24 8.19 -22.42 -8.86
C ARG A 24 7.65 -21.65 -10.07
N GLN A 25 7.23 -22.38 -11.13
CA GLN A 25 6.70 -21.73 -12.32
C GLN A 25 5.34 -21.05 -12.07
N GLU A 26 4.51 -21.61 -11.19
CA GLU A 26 3.24 -20.99 -10.81
C GLU A 26 3.48 -19.76 -9.94
N ALA A 27 4.38 -19.85 -8.95
CA ALA A 27 4.79 -18.73 -8.11
C ALA A 27 5.32 -17.56 -8.96
N MET A 28 6.19 -17.82 -9.94
CA MET A 28 6.70 -16.76 -10.80
C MET A 28 5.63 -16.11 -11.66
N ARG A 29 4.69 -16.88 -12.22
CA ARG A 29 3.56 -16.32 -12.97
C ARG A 29 2.67 -15.42 -12.11
N LEU A 30 2.55 -15.73 -10.82
CA LEU A 30 1.82 -14.87 -9.90
C LEU A 30 2.60 -13.56 -9.66
N VAL A 31 3.91 -13.63 -9.43
CA VAL A 31 4.76 -12.43 -9.28
C VAL A 31 4.69 -11.54 -10.53
N ASP A 32 4.73 -12.12 -11.73
CA ASP A 32 4.62 -11.38 -12.99
C ASP A 32 3.29 -10.61 -13.11
N ARG A 33 2.19 -11.16 -12.58
CA ARG A 33 0.88 -10.47 -12.56
C ARG A 33 0.91 -9.17 -11.73
N TYR A 34 1.79 -9.09 -10.74
CA TYR A 34 1.92 -7.96 -9.83
C TYR A 34 3.21 -7.17 -10.07
N GLU A 35 3.87 -7.30 -11.22
CA GLU A 35 5.20 -6.72 -11.44
C GLU A 35 5.29 -5.19 -11.31
N THR A 36 4.15 -4.49 -11.43
CA THR A 36 4.06 -3.04 -11.25
C THR A 36 3.56 -2.63 -9.86
N ASP A 37 3.22 -3.58 -8.98
CA ASP A 37 2.58 -3.33 -7.71
C ASP A 37 3.55 -3.52 -6.53
N LEU A 38 4.06 -2.40 -6.00
CA LEU A 38 4.94 -2.42 -4.84
C LEU A 38 4.32 -3.12 -3.63
N VAL A 39 3.00 -2.99 -3.41
CA VAL A 39 2.34 -3.58 -2.24
C VAL A 39 2.46 -5.11 -2.29
N ALA A 40 2.04 -5.71 -3.41
CA ALA A 40 2.13 -7.16 -3.59
C ALA A 40 3.58 -7.65 -3.64
N LEU A 41 4.48 -6.94 -4.33
CA LEU A 41 5.90 -7.30 -4.40
C LEU A 41 6.56 -7.29 -3.02
N ARG A 42 6.19 -6.37 -2.12
CA ARG A 42 6.69 -6.39 -0.73
C ARG A 42 6.21 -7.61 0.05
N VAL A 43 4.97 -8.05 -0.17
CA VAL A 43 4.46 -9.32 0.41
C VAL A 43 5.26 -10.51 -0.11
N PHE A 44 5.44 -10.63 -1.42
CA PHE A 44 6.23 -11.72 -2.01
C PHE A 44 7.66 -11.72 -1.48
N HIS A 45 8.32 -10.56 -1.48
CA HIS A 45 9.68 -10.42 -1.00
C HIS A 45 9.80 -10.84 0.47
N HIS A 46 8.91 -10.35 1.35
CA HIS A 46 8.93 -10.73 2.76
C HIS A 46 8.65 -12.21 2.94
N PHE A 47 7.63 -12.76 2.28
CA PHE A 47 7.26 -14.18 2.41
C PHE A 47 8.41 -15.11 2.00
N TYR A 48 9.02 -14.90 0.83
CA TYR A 48 10.10 -15.78 0.36
C TYR A 48 11.44 -15.51 1.05
N SER A 49 11.62 -14.34 1.67
CA SER A 49 12.77 -14.05 2.54
C SER A 49 12.64 -14.70 3.93
N TYR A 50 11.41 -14.77 4.44
CA TYR A 50 11.09 -15.25 5.78
C TYR A 50 9.88 -16.18 5.71
N LEU A 51 10.14 -17.41 5.27
CA LEU A 51 9.11 -18.45 5.17
C LEU A 51 8.44 -18.66 6.53
N PRO A 52 7.11 -18.51 6.63
CA PRO A 52 6.38 -18.91 7.82
C PRO A 52 6.70 -20.37 8.16
N GLU A 53 7.03 -20.62 9.43
CA GLU A 53 7.39 -21.95 9.94
C GLU A 53 8.63 -22.61 9.29
N ALA A 54 9.41 -21.87 8.50
CA ALA A 54 10.57 -22.35 7.76
C ALA A 54 10.26 -23.54 6.82
N GLN A 55 9.04 -23.62 6.30
CA GLN A 55 8.61 -24.65 5.34
C GLN A 55 8.58 -24.09 3.92
N GLU A 56 9.07 -24.87 2.95
CA GLU A 56 8.98 -24.50 1.54
C GLU A 56 7.52 -24.40 1.09
N ASP A 57 7.14 -23.28 0.49
CA ASP A 57 5.77 -23.04 0.05
C ASP A 57 5.71 -21.97 -1.06
N ALA A 58 4.53 -21.73 -1.60
CA ALA A 58 4.26 -20.71 -2.61
C ALA A 58 2.97 -19.95 -2.28
N ILE A 59 3.03 -18.62 -2.39
CA ILE A 59 1.81 -17.81 -2.41
C ILE A 59 1.02 -18.15 -3.68
N ARG A 60 -0.26 -18.46 -3.52
CA ARG A 60 -1.20 -18.77 -4.61
C ARG A 60 -2.13 -17.60 -4.91
N ILE A 61 -2.52 -16.86 -3.88
CA ILE A 61 -3.43 -15.73 -4.01
C ILE A 61 -3.20 -14.73 -2.89
N ILE A 62 -3.37 -13.45 -3.20
CA ILE A 62 -3.36 -12.35 -2.23
C ILE A 62 -4.78 -11.78 -2.21
N ARG A 63 -5.38 -11.73 -1.03
CA ARG A 63 -6.71 -11.14 -0.80
C ARG A 63 -6.61 -9.86 -0.01
N LEU A 64 -7.43 -8.88 -0.37
CA LEU A 64 -7.54 -7.62 0.34
C LEU A 64 -8.55 -7.76 1.47
N LEU A 65 -8.09 -7.69 2.72
CA LEU A 65 -8.97 -7.74 3.88
C LEU A 65 -9.50 -6.36 4.22
N ALA A 66 -8.60 -5.37 4.30
CA ALA A 66 -8.93 -3.98 4.53
C ALA A 66 -7.84 -3.06 3.98
N ARG A 67 -8.17 -1.80 3.76
CA ARG A 67 -7.21 -0.73 3.46
C ARG A 67 -7.64 0.53 4.18
N ARG A 68 -6.67 1.34 4.59
CA ARG A 68 -6.91 2.67 5.13
C ARG A 68 -5.63 3.50 5.04
N GLN A 69 -5.74 4.74 4.57
CA GLN A 69 -4.64 5.72 4.54
C GLN A 69 -3.34 5.18 3.92
N GLY A 70 -3.44 4.41 2.82
CA GLY A 70 -2.28 3.85 2.12
C GLY A 70 -1.67 2.61 2.76
N THR A 71 -2.22 2.14 3.88
CA THR A 71 -1.86 0.87 4.52
C THR A 71 -2.88 -0.21 4.16
N PHE A 72 -2.38 -1.38 3.81
CA PHE A 72 -3.15 -2.55 3.38
C PHE A 72 -3.03 -3.66 4.42
N LEU A 73 -4.18 -4.24 4.79
CA LEU A 73 -4.23 -5.53 5.48
C LEU A 73 -4.54 -6.60 4.43
N LEU A 74 -3.54 -7.41 4.12
CA LEU A 74 -3.59 -8.44 3.10
C LEU A 74 -3.54 -9.84 3.71
N CYS A 75 -4.17 -10.79 3.03
CA CYS A 75 -4.07 -12.21 3.33
C CYS A 75 -3.38 -12.92 2.16
N ALA A 76 -2.20 -13.48 2.40
CA ALA A 76 -1.52 -14.36 1.46
C ALA A 76 -1.93 -15.80 1.75
N THR A 77 -2.64 -16.44 0.81
CA THR A 77 -3.03 -17.85 0.89
C THR A 77 -2.01 -18.69 0.14
N THR A 78 -1.55 -19.77 0.78
CA THR A 78 -0.51 -20.66 0.27
C THR A 78 -1.02 -22.09 0.14
N GLY A 79 -0.12 -23.07 -0.03
CA GLY A 79 -0.47 -24.48 0.05
C GLY A 79 -0.67 -24.98 1.48
N ILE A 80 -0.04 -24.32 2.46
CA ILE A 80 -0.01 -24.74 3.86
C ILE A 80 -1.09 -24.01 4.68
N ASP A 81 -1.11 -22.67 4.64
CA ASP A 81 -2.03 -21.86 5.45
C ASP A 81 -2.30 -20.49 4.80
N ASN A 82 -2.91 -19.59 5.58
CA ASN A 82 -3.25 -18.22 5.23
C ASN A 82 -2.52 -17.28 6.19
N TYR A 83 -1.83 -16.29 5.65
CA TYR A 83 -0.94 -15.42 6.40
C TYR A 83 -1.35 -13.96 6.28
N LEU A 84 -1.42 -13.26 7.41
CA LEU A 84 -1.78 -11.85 7.49
C LEU A 84 -0.53 -10.98 7.35
N TYR A 85 -0.65 -9.95 6.50
CA TYR A 85 0.39 -8.96 6.27
C TYR A 85 -0.18 -7.55 6.40
N LEU A 86 0.56 -6.69 7.11
CA LEU A 86 0.39 -5.24 7.05
C LEU A 86 1.39 -4.68 6.05
N VAL A 87 0.92 -3.88 5.11
CA VAL A 87 1.74 -3.48 3.96
C VAL A 87 1.52 -2.01 3.63
N THR A 88 2.61 -1.29 3.42
CA THR A 88 2.64 0.05 2.85
C THR A 88 3.42 0.03 1.53
N SER A 89 3.56 1.17 0.86
CA SER A 89 4.44 1.28 -0.30
C SER A 89 5.91 1.03 0.02
N GLU A 90 6.30 1.13 1.29
CA GLU A 90 7.69 1.04 1.74
C GLU A 90 8.04 -0.37 2.24
N GLN A 91 7.16 -0.99 3.03
CA GLN A 91 7.44 -2.25 3.71
C GLN A 91 6.23 -3.16 3.82
N ALA A 92 6.49 -4.46 4.01
CA ALA A 92 5.51 -5.44 4.45
C ALA A 92 5.96 -6.03 5.77
N GLU A 93 5.02 -6.25 6.69
CA GLU A 93 5.24 -6.87 7.99
C GLU A 93 4.32 -8.07 8.14
N PHE A 94 4.89 -9.21 8.54
CA PHE A 94 4.13 -10.39 8.88
C PHE A 94 3.45 -10.20 10.24
N VAL A 95 2.13 -10.34 10.26
CA VAL A 95 1.32 -10.20 11.47
C VAL A 95 1.14 -11.54 12.17
N GLY A 96 0.89 -12.59 11.40
CA GLY A 96 0.62 -13.93 11.93
C GLY A 96 -0.26 -14.77 10.99
N PRO A 97 -0.49 -16.05 11.34
CA PRO A 97 -1.47 -16.88 10.67
C PRO A 97 -2.88 -16.30 10.80
N LEU A 98 -3.69 -16.39 9.76
CA LEU A 98 -5.10 -16.02 9.83
C LEU A 98 -5.87 -16.90 10.83
N ALA A 99 -5.47 -18.17 10.98
CA ALA A 99 -6.10 -19.11 11.91
C ALA A 99 -6.07 -18.62 13.37
N THR A 100 -5.02 -17.90 13.78
CA THR A 100 -4.95 -17.26 15.11
C THR A 100 -5.80 -15.98 15.18
N GLY A 101 -6.09 -15.37 14.04
CA GLY A 101 -6.81 -14.10 13.91
C GLY A 101 -5.92 -12.89 14.19
N LEU A 102 -6.55 -11.70 14.19
CA LEU A 102 -5.93 -10.44 14.53
C LEU A 102 -6.50 -9.95 15.88
N GLU A 103 -5.64 -9.91 16.91
CA GLU A 103 -6.01 -9.54 18.28
C GLU A 103 -5.57 -8.12 18.67
N ASP A 104 -4.71 -7.50 17.86
CA ASP A 104 -4.18 -6.16 18.14
C ASP A 104 -5.27 -5.10 17.99
N ALA A 105 -5.67 -4.50 19.11
CA ALA A 105 -6.74 -3.50 19.17
C ALA A 105 -6.39 -2.19 18.44
N GLU A 106 -5.10 -1.82 18.38
CA GLU A 106 -4.67 -0.62 17.67
C GLU A 106 -4.76 -0.84 16.16
N VAL A 107 -4.32 -2.00 15.67
CA VAL A 107 -4.45 -2.37 14.25
C VAL A 107 -5.92 -2.50 13.85
N LEU A 108 -6.75 -3.18 14.65
CA LEU A 108 -8.18 -3.30 14.39
C LEU A 108 -8.86 -1.93 14.38
N GLY A 109 -8.59 -1.10 15.38
CA GLY A 109 -9.10 0.27 15.47
C GLY A 109 -8.66 1.12 14.28
N PHE A 110 -7.41 0.96 13.83
CA PHE A 110 -6.90 1.61 12.63
C PHE A 110 -7.73 1.22 11.40
N PHE A 111 -8.10 -0.03 11.18
CA PHE A 111 -8.98 -0.40 10.05
C PHE A 111 -10.48 -0.20 10.30
N GLY A 112 -10.87 0.38 11.44
CA GLY A 112 -12.29 0.56 11.80
C GLY A 112 -13.01 -0.76 12.09
N ILE A 113 -12.28 -1.79 12.48
CA ILE A 113 -12.82 -3.10 12.86
C ILE A 113 -13.05 -3.08 14.37
N ALA A 114 -14.29 -3.29 14.80
CA ALA A 114 -14.68 -3.06 16.18
C ALA A 114 -14.11 -4.09 17.18
N SER A 115 -13.88 -5.33 16.74
CA SER A 115 -13.37 -6.39 17.61
C SER A 115 -12.67 -7.51 16.84
N PRO A 116 -11.84 -8.33 17.52
CA PRO A 116 -11.28 -9.56 16.96
C PRO A 116 -12.37 -10.54 16.48
N GLU A 117 -13.54 -10.56 17.13
CA GLU A 117 -14.67 -11.39 16.72
C GLU A 117 -15.26 -10.92 15.38
N ASP A 118 -15.39 -9.61 15.17
CA ASP A 118 -15.86 -9.05 13.91
C ASP A 118 -14.86 -9.30 12.78
N PHE A 119 -13.56 -9.24 13.08
CA PHE A 119 -12.51 -9.63 12.12
C PHE A 119 -12.66 -11.09 11.69
N ARG A 120 -12.83 -12.01 12.65
CA ARG A 120 -13.03 -13.44 12.36
C ARG A 120 -14.29 -13.68 11.54
N LYS A 121 -15.40 -13.01 11.86
CA LYS A 121 -16.64 -13.09 11.06
C LYS A 121 -16.41 -12.64 9.63
N ARG A 122 -15.71 -11.52 9.42
CA ARG A 122 -15.37 -11.01 8.09
C ARG A 122 -14.49 -11.97 7.30
N CYS A 123 -13.57 -12.67 7.97
CA CYS A 123 -12.64 -13.61 7.33
C CYS A 123 -13.15 -15.06 7.31
N SER A 124 -14.37 -15.33 7.76
CA SER A 124 -14.93 -16.69 7.84
C SER A 124 -15.13 -17.34 6.47
N ASP A 125 -15.31 -16.51 5.44
CA ASP A 125 -15.44 -16.94 4.05
C ASP A 125 -14.43 -16.17 3.19
N LEU A 126 -13.18 -16.66 3.21
CA LEU A 126 -12.08 -16.06 2.46
C LEU A 126 -12.36 -16.00 0.96
N ASP A 127 -13.11 -16.96 0.42
CA ASP A 127 -13.33 -17.04 -1.02
C ASP A 127 -14.17 -15.90 -1.57
N HIS A 128 -15.03 -15.32 -0.72
CA HIS A 128 -15.84 -14.14 -1.02
C HIS A 128 -15.12 -12.82 -0.79
N LEU A 129 -13.93 -12.81 -0.18
CA LEU A 129 -13.14 -11.60 -0.03
C LEU A 129 -12.46 -11.22 -1.35
N PRO A 130 -12.36 -9.92 -1.66
CA PRO A 130 -11.80 -9.47 -2.93
C PRO A 130 -10.34 -9.90 -3.06
N VAL A 131 -10.01 -10.42 -4.25
CA VAL A 131 -8.62 -10.63 -4.65
C VAL A 131 -7.97 -9.26 -4.79
N HIS A 132 -6.75 -9.13 -4.26
CA HIS A 132 -5.98 -7.91 -4.40
C HIS A 132 -5.73 -7.63 -5.88
N VAL A 133 -5.96 -6.39 -6.29
CA VAL A 133 -5.70 -5.92 -7.65
C VAL A 133 -4.48 -5.02 -7.58
N PRO A 134 -3.52 -5.12 -8.54
CA PRO A 134 -2.37 -4.24 -8.59
C PRO A 134 -2.74 -2.78 -8.35
N ALA A 135 -2.16 -2.15 -7.33
CA ALA A 135 -2.54 -0.81 -6.90
C ALA A 135 -2.52 0.26 -8.02
N PRO A 136 -1.59 0.23 -9.00
CA PRO A 136 -1.62 1.17 -10.13
C PRO A 136 -2.87 1.07 -11.02
N LEU A 137 -3.54 -0.08 -11.04
CA LEU A 137 -4.76 -0.33 -11.83
C LEU A 137 -6.04 0.12 -11.11
N ASP A 138 -5.98 0.38 -9.81
CA ASP A 138 -7.13 0.91 -9.06
C ASP A 138 -7.16 2.45 -9.17
N ASN A 139 -8.04 2.94 -10.03
CA ASN A 139 -8.21 4.38 -10.26
C ASN A 139 -8.75 5.14 -9.05
N ARG A 140 -9.27 4.44 -8.04
CA ARG A 140 -9.72 5.05 -6.78
C ARG A 140 -8.57 5.36 -5.83
N LEU A 141 -7.36 4.87 -6.13
CA LEU A 141 -6.19 5.09 -5.29
C LEU A 141 -5.37 6.28 -5.79
N CYS A 142 -4.83 7.05 -4.85
CA CYS A 142 -3.77 8.00 -5.16
C CYS A 142 -2.57 7.25 -5.74
N PRO A 143 -2.04 7.62 -6.92
CA PRO A 143 -0.95 6.87 -7.56
C PRO A 143 0.39 6.97 -6.81
N ILE A 144 0.48 7.83 -5.79
CA ILE A 144 1.71 8.07 -5.04
C ILE A 144 1.67 7.46 -3.64
N CYS A 145 0.68 7.82 -2.83
CA CYS A 145 0.59 7.33 -1.44
C CYS A 145 -0.52 6.28 -1.23
N LEU A 146 -1.22 5.87 -2.30
CA LEU A 146 -2.18 4.76 -2.29
C LEU A 146 -3.38 4.93 -1.34
N VAL A 147 -3.64 6.14 -0.85
CA VAL A 147 -4.88 6.44 -0.12
C VAL A 147 -6.07 6.31 -1.06
N GLU A 148 -7.20 5.87 -0.51
CA GLU A 148 -8.43 5.73 -1.27
C GLU A 148 -9.16 7.07 -1.42
N ASP A 149 -9.96 7.19 -2.48
CA ASP A 149 -10.93 8.27 -2.67
C ASP A 149 -11.73 8.53 -1.38
N GLY A 150 -11.77 9.80 -0.95
CA GLY A 150 -12.39 10.22 0.29
C GLY A 150 -11.52 10.11 1.54
N GLU A 151 -10.28 9.59 1.45
CA GLU A 151 -9.32 9.58 2.55
C GLU A 151 -8.34 10.77 2.48
N CYS A 152 -7.81 11.20 3.62
CA CYS A 152 -6.70 12.17 3.63
C CYS A 152 -5.39 11.48 3.23
N HIS A 153 -4.57 12.16 2.44
CA HIS A 153 -3.25 11.68 2.03
C HIS A 153 -2.33 11.36 3.22
N THR A 154 -1.28 10.59 2.99
CA THR A 154 -0.12 10.57 3.90
C THR A 154 0.59 11.91 3.78
N LEU A 155 0.99 12.51 4.92
CA LEU A 155 1.69 13.79 4.90
C LEU A 155 2.94 13.70 4.02
N GLY A 156 3.11 14.67 3.13
CA GLY A 156 4.24 14.69 2.19
C GLY A 156 3.92 14.10 0.83
N CYS A 157 2.69 13.60 0.62
CA CYS A 157 2.24 13.23 -0.72
C CYS A 157 2.25 14.46 -1.65
N PRO A 158 2.87 14.38 -2.85
CA PRO A 158 2.89 15.48 -3.80
C PRO A 158 1.53 15.83 -4.41
N VAL A 159 0.56 14.91 -4.31
CA VAL A 159 -0.81 15.10 -4.78
C VAL A 159 -1.67 15.84 -3.74
N GLU A 160 -1.26 15.86 -2.47
CA GLU A 160 -2.06 16.45 -1.40
C GLU A 160 -2.28 17.96 -1.62
N VAL A 161 -3.55 18.38 -1.63
CA VAL A 161 -3.96 19.76 -1.83
C VAL A 161 -4.00 20.51 -0.49
N CYS A 162 -3.43 21.71 -0.49
CA CYS A 162 -3.36 22.60 0.66
C CYS A 162 -4.73 23.22 0.97
N PRO A 163 -5.30 23.04 2.18
CA PRO A 163 -6.62 23.57 2.53
C PRO A 163 -6.66 25.10 2.72
N TRP A 164 -5.51 25.77 2.67
CA TRP A 164 -5.43 27.23 2.78
C TRP A 164 -5.36 27.94 1.42
N CYS A 165 -4.66 27.37 0.45
CA CYS A 165 -4.41 28.05 -0.83
C CYS A 165 -4.82 27.26 -2.07
N GLY A 166 -5.21 25.98 -1.93
CA GLY A 166 -5.58 25.12 -3.06
C GLY A 166 -4.41 24.66 -3.94
N GLY A 167 -3.16 25.06 -3.62
CA GLY A 167 -1.97 24.50 -4.27
C GLY A 167 -1.50 23.19 -3.64
N GLN A 168 -0.47 22.56 -4.17
CA GLN A 168 0.11 21.34 -3.57
C GLN A 168 0.75 21.65 -2.21
N LEU A 169 0.39 20.88 -1.18
CA LEU A 169 0.83 21.10 0.21
C LEU A 169 2.36 21.08 0.34
N ILE A 170 3.02 20.19 -0.40
CA ILE A 170 4.47 20.01 -0.37
C ILE A 170 5.28 21.13 -1.05
N SER A 171 4.62 22.01 -1.80
CA SER A 171 5.30 23.10 -2.53
C SER A 171 4.82 24.48 -2.08
N CYS A 172 3.68 24.57 -1.39
CA CYS A 172 3.13 25.83 -0.92
C CYS A 172 3.95 26.45 0.22
N GLN A 173 3.83 27.77 0.36
CA GLN A 173 4.43 28.53 1.47
C GLN A 173 3.57 28.48 2.75
N CYS A 174 2.33 27.99 2.68
CA CYS A 174 1.40 27.95 3.82
C CYS A 174 1.98 27.17 5.00
N ARG A 175 2.71 26.07 4.76
CA ARG A 175 3.36 25.28 5.82
C ARG A 175 4.29 26.10 6.72
N PHE A 176 4.95 27.10 6.16
CA PHE A 176 5.87 27.98 6.89
C PHE A 176 5.11 29.14 7.52
N ALA A 177 4.18 29.75 6.75
CA ALA A 177 3.38 30.88 7.21
C ALA A 177 2.50 30.54 8.43
N GLN A 178 1.89 29.35 8.46
CA GLN A 178 1.03 28.91 9.58
C GLN A 178 1.80 28.71 10.89
N LEU A 179 3.11 28.47 10.80
CA LEU A 179 4.01 28.34 11.94
C LEU A 179 4.80 29.62 12.23
N GLY A 180 4.70 30.66 11.38
CA GLY A 180 5.51 31.88 11.50
C GLY A 180 7.01 31.62 11.32
N ARG A 181 7.38 30.62 10.52
CA ARG A 181 8.77 30.20 10.30
C ARG A 181 9.17 30.42 8.84
N ALA A 182 10.48 30.41 8.56
CA ALA A 182 11.01 30.47 7.19
C ALA A 182 11.31 29.08 6.61
N SER A 183 11.48 28.07 7.48
CA SER A 183 11.73 26.68 7.10
C SER A 183 11.29 25.73 8.22
N LEU A 184 11.15 24.44 7.90
CA LEU A 184 10.91 23.37 8.87
C LEU A 184 12.18 22.52 8.97
N THR A 185 12.80 22.45 10.15
CA THR A 185 14.12 21.83 10.34
C THR A 185 14.15 20.74 11.40
N THR A 186 13.04 20.51 12.11
CA THR A 186 12.95 19.52 13.19
C THR A 186 11.61 18.80 13.10
N GLU A 187 11.56 17.54 13.53
CA GLU A 187 10.34 16.72 13.56
C GLU A 187 9.22 17.37 14.37
N GLY A 188 9.50 17.95 15.54
CA GLY A 188 8.48 18.64 16.33
C GLY A 188 7.81 19.83 15.62
N GLN A 189 8.46 20.42 14.60
CA GLN A 189 7.82 21.46 13.78
C GLN A 189 6.85 20.87 12.76
N ILE A 190 7.09 19.63 12.33
CA ILE A 190 6.18 18.87 11.48
C ILE A 190 4.95 18.48 12.29
N ASP A 191 5.13 18.08 13.55
CA ASP A 191 4.01 17.77 14.47
C ASP A 191 3.14 19.00 14.73
N ASP A 192 3.74 20.15 15.07
CA ASP A 192 3.04 21.42 15.22
C ASP A 192 2.26 21.81 13.96
N PHE A 193 2.83 21.52 12.78
CA PHE A 193 2.18 21.79 11.51
C PHE A 193 1.00 20.85 11.27
N LEU A 194 1.18 19.55 11.55
CA LEU A 194 0.13 18.53 11.45
C LEU A 194 -1.07 18.91 12.32
N GLU A 195 -0.86 19.33 13.57
CA GLU A 195 -1.95 19.76 14.45
C GLU A 195 -2.75 20.93 13.84
N LYS A 196 -2.05 21.94 13.28
CA LYS A 196 -2.70 23.08 12.61
C LYS A 196 -3.45 22.66 11.35
N LEU A 197 -2.88 21.71 10.60
CA LEU A 197 -3.45 21.19 9.36
C LEU A 197 -4.72 20.38 9.65
N GLU A 198 -4.69 19.49 10.63
CA GLU A 198 -5.86 18.73 11.08
C GLU A 198 -6.95 19.66 11.63
N LYS A 199 -6.58 20.67 12.43
CA LYS A 199 -7.53 21.67 12.94
C LYS A 199 -8.18 22.50 11.82
N LYS A 200 -7.46 22.77 10.74
CA LYS A 200 -8.01 23.46 9.56
C LYS A 200 -9.00 22.55 8.80
N GLY A 201 -8.81 21.24 8.88
CA GLY A 201 -9.50 20.25 8.07
C GLY A 201 -8.73 20.00 6.78
N ARG A 202 -8.13 18.82 6.68
CA ARG A 202 -7.47 18.35 5.46
C ARG A 202 -8.50 18.06 4.38
N LEU A 203 -8.11 18.29 3.13
CA LEU A 203 -8.94 17.94 1.98
C LEU A 203 -8.75 16.44 1.70
N PRO A 204 -9.83 15.65 1.70
CA PRO A 204 -9.76 14.26 1.24
C PRO A 204 -9.33 14.19 -0.22
N PHE A 205 -8.65 13.12 -0.59
CA PHE A 205 -8.29 12.80 -1.96
C PHE A 205 -9.56 12.62 -2.80
N ASN A 206 -9.63 13.30 -3.93
CA ASN A 206 -10.66 13.10 -4.95
C ASN A 206 -10.02 12.44 -6.19
N ALA A 207 -10.34 11.18 -6.42
CA ALA A 207 -9.76 10.41 -7.53
C ALA A 207 -10.08 10.99 -8.92
N ASP A 208 -11.20 11.68 -9.08
CA ASP A 208 -11.61 12.27 -10.36
C ASP A 208 -10.90 13.61 -10.64
N GLU A 209 -10.59 14.38 -9.59
CA GLU A 209 -10.04 15.74 -9.71
C GLU A 209 -8.52 15.82 -9.47
N ASP A 210 -8.02 15.08 -8.47
CA ASP A 210 -6.65 15.21 -8.00
C ASP A 210 -5.69 14.24 -8.68
N ARG A 211 -6.21 13.18 -9.32
CA ARG A 211 -5.37 12.18 -9.98
C ARG A 211 -4.72 12.82 -11.21
N PRO A 212 -3.37 12.88 -11.28
CA PRO A 212 -2.71 13.54 -12.40
C PRO A 212 -3.12 12.91 -13.73
N THR A 213 -3.69 13.73 -14.62
CA THR A 213 -3.95 13.31 -15.99
C THR A 213 -2.62 13.25 -16.72
N TYR A 214 -2.04 12.06 -16.83
CA TYR A 214 -0.97 11.84 -17.79
C TYR A 214 -1.60 11.67 -19.16
N PRO A 215 -1.14 12.40 -20.21
CA PRO A 215 -1.50 12.06 -21.57
C PRO A 215 -1.10 10.61 -21.82
N ASP A 216 -1.94 9.88 -22.55
CA ASP A 216 -1.61 8.51 -22.94
C ASP A 216 -0.22 8.52 -23.62
N PRO A 217 0.70 7.60 -23.28
CA PRO A 217 1.99 7.50 -23.96
C PRO A 217 1.86 7.46 -25.50
N THR A 218 0.75 6.94 -26.01
CA THR A 218 0.44 6.94 -27.45
C THR A 218 0.11 8.33 -28.00
N GLU A 219 -0.50 9.22 -27.21
CA GLU A 219 -0.75 10.61 -27.59
C GLU A 219 0.54 11.45 -27.60
N LEU A 220 1.49 11.17 -26.72
CA LEU A 220 2.79 11.85 -26.68
C LEU A 220 3.69 11.54 -27.88
N MET A 221 3.54 10.36 -28.49
CA MET A 221 4.30 9.99 -29.71
C MET A 221 3.70 10.62 -30.97
N SER A 222 2.39 10.91 -31.00
CA SER A 222 1.72 11.56 -32.13
C SER A 222 2.03 13.07 -32.29
N ARG A 223 2.65 13.69 -31.27
CA ARG A 223 3.00 15.12 -31.25
C ARG A 223 4.48 15.40 -31.55
N ARG A 224 5.26 14.38 -31.92
CA ARG A 224 6.70 14.52 -32.25
C ARG A 224 6.99 14.54 -33.75
N ASP A 225 5.94 14.47 -34.59
CA ASP A 225 6.05 14.44 -36.06
C ASP A 225 5.60 15.75 -36.75
N ASP A 226 5.40 16.84 -36.00
CA ASP A 226 5.11 18.19 -36.52
C ASP A 226 6.28 19.17 -36.29
#